data_AF-A0A3M1ND52-F1
#
_entry.id   AF-A0A3M1ND52-F1
#
_cell.length_a   1.000
_cell.length_b   1.000
_cell.length_c   1.000
_cell.angle_alpha   90.00
_cell.angle_beta   90.00
_cell.angle_gamma   90.00
#
_symmetry.space_group_name_H-M   'P 1'
#
loop_
_entity.id
_entity.type
_entity.pdbx_description
1 polymer ?
#
loop_
_entity_poly.entity_id
_entity_poly.type
_entity_poly.pdbx_seq_one_letter_code
_entity_poly.pdbx_strand_id
1 'polypeptide(L)'
;MLRLFSLAVLGLLLALPAPAQGLRFTVSFDAATLAEAQDGRLVLMLAPADATAEPRFLVRPGVDAIQVFGLDVEGLAPGQEAVFDAGVFGY
;
A
#
# COMPACT_ATOMS: atom_id res chain seq x y z
N MET A 1 5.64 21.25 44.94
CA MET A 1 6.40 21.45 43.68
C MET A 1 6.59 20.16 42.87
N LEU A 2 6.65 18.98 43.49
CA LEU A 2 6.80 17.69 42.77
C LEU A 2 5.56 17.23 41.97
N ARG A 3 4.35 17.64 42.37
CA ARG A 3 3.09 17.27 41.68
C ARG A 3 2.88 17.95 40.32
N LEU A 4 3.42 19.15 40.11
CA LEU A 4 3.33 19.86 38.82
C LEU A 4 4.28 19.26 37.77
N PHE A 5 5.41 18.69 38.19
CA PHE A 5 6.33 17.99 37.28
C PHE A 5 5.71 16.69 36.73
N SER A 6 4.96 15.94 37.55
CA SER A 6 4.30 14.70 37.11
C SER A 6 3.17 14.92 36.09
N LEU A 7 2.44 16.04 36.16
CA LEU A 7 1.40 16.39 35.19
C LEU A 7 1.98 16.81 33.82
N ALA A 8 3.14 17.48 33.82
CA ALA A 8 3.81 17.90 32.60
C ALA A 8 4.39 16.73 31.79
N VAL A 9 4.92 15.70 32.47
CA VAL A 9 5.44 14.48 31.82
C VAL A 9 4.33 13.64 31.22
N LEU A 10 3.17 13.54 31.88
CA LEU A 10 2.02 12.79 31.37
C LEU A 10 1.39 13.46 30.13
N GLY A 11 1.37 14.80 30.08
CA GLY A 11 0.90 15.55 28.90
C GLY A 11 1.80 15.38 27.67
N LEU A 12 3.12 15.26 27.88
CA LEU A 12 4.09 15.07 26.79
C LEU A 12 4.02 13.66 26.16
N LEU A 13 3.70 12.64 26.96
CA LEU A 13 3.52 11.26 26.49
C LEU A 13 2.25 11.07 25.62
N LEU A 14 1.22 11.91 25.82
CA LEU A 14 -0.02 11.90 25.02
C LEU A 14 0.07 12.69 23.70
N ALA A 15 1.13 13.47 23.51
CA ALA A 15 1.34 14.31 22.34
C ALA A 15 2.27 13.67 21.29
N LEU A 16 2.61 12.40 21.43
CA LEU A 16 3.38 11.69 20.40
C LEU A 16 2.51 11.60 19.13
N PRO A 17 2.98 12.12 17.98
CA PRO A 17 2.27 11.93 16.74
C PRO A 17 2.14 10.43 16.49
N ALA A 18 0.92 9.97 16.15
CA ALA A 18 0.74 8.62 15.66
C ALA A 18 1.70 8.40 14.47
N PRO A 19 2.34 7.23 14.36
CA PRO A 19 3.20 6.95 13.21
C PRO A 19 2.36 7.19 11.96
N ALA A 20 2.88 8.00 11.03
CA ALA A 20 2.24 8.22 9.76
C ALA A 20 2.02 6.85 9.12
N GLN A 21 0.77 6.49 8.89
CA GLN A 21 0.42 5.25 8.22
C GLN A 21 0.89 5.42 6.77
N GLY A 22 1.93 4.67 6.40
CA GLY A 22 2.42 4.65 5.03
C GLY A 22 1.30 4.24 4.06
N LEU A 23 1.46 4.61 2.79
CA LEU A 23 0.53 4.23 1.74
C LEU A 23 0.43 2.70 1.67
N ARG A 24 -0.81 2.19 1.67
CA ARG A 24 -1.10 0.76 1.65
C ARG A 24 -2.24 0.49 0.67
N PHE A 25 -2.03 -0.46 -0.24
CA PHE A 25 -3.07 -0.98 -1.13
C PHE A 25 -3.29 -2.45 -0.81
N THR A 26 -4.55 -2.86 -0.74
CA THR A 26 -4.94 -4.27 -0.61
C THR A 26 -5.63 -4.70 -1.90
N VAL A 27 -5.25 -5.87 -2.40
CA VAL A 27 -5.82 -6.47 -3.60
C VAL A 27 -6.35 -7.85 -3.21
N SER A 28 -7.61 -8.10 -3.54
CA SER A 28 -8.29 -9.37 -3.34
C SER A 28 -9.32 -9.56 -4.43
N PHE A 29 -9.75 -10.80 -4.65
CA PHE A 29 -10.85 -11.14 -5.54
C PHE A 29 -11.86 -12.02 -4.80
N ASP A 30 -13.11 -12.03 -5.27
CA ASP A 30 -14.15 -12.88 -4.71
C ASP A 30 -14.20 -14.26 -5.38
N ALA A 31 -14.89 -15.20 -4.73
CA ALA A 31 -15.04 -16.57 -5.23
C ALA A 31 -15.90 -16.66 -6.50
N ALA A 32 -16.66 -15.61 -6.83
CA ALA A 32 -17.45 -15.54 -8.07
C ALA A 32 -16.56 -15.19 -9.27
N THR A 33 -15.48 -14.44 -9.04
CA THR A 33 -14.47 -14.06 -10.04
C THR A 33 -13.54 -15.23 -10.34
N LEU A 34 -12.94 -15.80 -9.30
CA LEU A 34 -12.06 -16.97 -9.38
C LEU A 34 -12.32 -17.82 -8.14
N ALA A 35 -12.72 -19.08 -8.33
CA ALA A 35 -13.05 -19.97 -7.22
C ALA A 35 -11.80 -20.65 -6.60
N GLU A 36 -10.72 -20.72 -7.36
CA GLU A 36 -9.47 -21.38 -6.96
C GLU A 36 -8.44 -20.35 -6.47
N ALA A 37 -7.48 -20.83 -5.68
CA ALA A 37 -6.36 -20.02 -5.22
C ALA A 37 -5.34 -19.82 -6.35
N GLN A 38 -4.78 -18.62 -6.45
CA GLN A 38 -3.95 -18.24 -7.59
C GLN A 38 -2.48 -18.07 -7.20
N ASP A 39 -1.61 -18.61 -8.04
CA ASP A 39 -0.18 -18.34 -8.04
C ASP A 39 0.16 -17.33 -9.14
N GLY A 40 1.15 -16.46 -8.90
CA GLY A 40 1.69 -15.58 -9.93
C GLY A 40 2.23 -14.27 -9.40
N ARG A 41 2.17 -13.24 -10.24
CA ARG A 41 2.66 -11.88 -9.93
C ARG A 41 1.55 -10.86 -10.12
N LEU A 42 1.22 -10.15 -9.05
CA LEU A 42 0.39 -8.96 -9.10
C LEU A 42 1.23 -7.76 -9.51
N VAL A 43 0.68 -6.92 -10.40
CA VAL A 43 1.29 -5.68 -10.86
C VAL A 43 0.36 -4.52 -10.54
N LEU A 44 0.78 -3.63 -9.65
CA LEU A 44 0.06 -2.41 -9.31
C LEU A 44 0.67 -1.24 -10.09
N MET A 45 -0.15 -0.57 -10.90
CA MET A 45 0.26 0.59 -11.70
C MET A 45 -0.49 1.83 -11.23
N LEU A 46 0.24 2.90 -10.88
CA LEU A 46 -0.34 4.17 -10.45
C LEU A 46 -0.16 5.22 -11.54
N ALA A 47 -1.23 5.56 -12.23
CA ALA A 47 -1.25 6.60 -13.26
C ALA A 47 -1.57 7.99 -12.67
N PRO A 48 -1.13 9.07 -13.32
CA PRO A 48 -1.60 10.43 -13.01
C PRO A 48 -3.13 10.51 -13.04
N ALA A 49 -3.71 11.34 -12.17
CA ALA A 49 -5.17 11.45 -12.03
C ALA A 49 -5.86 12.02 -13.30
N ASP A 50 -5.13 12.75 -14.13
CA ASP A 50 -5.60 13.34 -15.38
C ASP A 50 -5.32 12.48 -16.62
N ALA A 51 -4.73 11.29 -16.44
CA ALA A 51 -4.46 10.39 -17.54
C ALA A 51 -5.76 9.84 -18.16
N THR A 52 -5.82 9.84 -19.49
CA THR A 52 -6.99 9.34 -20.26
C THR A 52 -6.78 7.95 -20.86
N ALA A 53 -5.52 7.50 -20.96
CA ALA A 53 -5.18 6.17 -21.44
C ALA A 53 -5.06 5.17 -20.28
N GLU A 54 -5.30 3.89 -20.56
CA GLU A 54 -5.14 2.83 -19.58
C GLU A 54 -3.68 2.77 -19.05
N PRO A 55 -3.45 2.60 -17.73
CA PRO A 55 -2.11 2.67 -17.13
C PRO A 55 -1.04 1.83 -17.81
N ARG A 56 -1.37 0.62 -18.29
CA ARG A 56 -0.40 -0.25 -18.99
C ARG A 56 0.19 0.34 -20.27
N PHE A 57 -0.48 1.33 -20.86
CA PHE A 57 0.00 2.03 -22.06
C PHE A 57 0.79 3.31 -21.73
N LEU A 58 0.91 3.67 -20.45
CA LEU A 58 1.67 4.82 -19.97
C LEU A 58 3.08 4.47 -19.50
N VAL A 59 3.42 3.18 -19.45
CA VAL A 59 4.76 2.70 -19.04
C VAL A 59 5.81 3.19 -20.03
N ARG A 60 6.72 4.04 -19.55
CA ARG A 60 7.81 4.64 -20.31
C ARG A 60 9.01 4.92 -19.40
N PRO A 61 10.23 4.97 -19.93
CA PRO A 61 11.39 5.42 -19.16
C PRO A 61 11.34 6.93 -18.90
N GLY A 62 12.05 7.39 -17.87
CA GLY A 62 12.27 8.81 -17.59
C GLY A 62 11.51 9.33 -16.37
N VAL A 63 11.60 10.65 -16.13
CA VAL A 63 11.01 11.30 -14.96
C VAL A 63 9.48 11.28 -14.95
N ASP A 64 8.86 11.06 -16.12
CA ASP A 64 7.41 10.94 -16.28
C ASP A 64 6.95 9.47 -16.32
N ALA A 65 7.78 8.54 -15.86
CA ALA A 65 7.42 7.15 -15.68
C ALA A 65 6.33 7.03 -14.62
N ILE A 66 5.28 6.26 -14.92
CA ILE A 66 4.31 5.88 -13.90
C ILE A 66 4.95 4.94 -12.88
N GLN A 67 4.42 4.92 -11.66
CA GLN A 67 4.91 4.02 -10.63
C GLN A 67 4.33 2.61 -10.85
N VAL A 68 5.22 1.62 -10.88
CA VAL A 68 4.85 0.20 -11.08
C VAL A 68 5.46 -0.66 -9.99
N PHE A 69 4.61 -1.37 -9.26
CA PHE A 69 5.01 -2.28 -8.17
C PHE A 69 4.67 -3.71 -8.53
N GLY A 70 5.53 -4.64 -8.10
CA GLY A 70 5.35 -6.07 -8.31
C GLY A 70 5.32 -6.83 -7.00
N LEU A 71 4.32 -7.70 -6.82
CA LEU A 71 4.21 -8.58 -5.67
C LEU A 71 3.93 -10.01 -6.15
N ASP A 72 4.81 -10.94 -5.80
CA ASP A 72 4.57 -12.36 -6.03
C ASP A 72 3.55 -12.90 -5.01
N VAL A 73 2.68 -13.78 -5.48
CA VAL A 73 1.68 -14.46 -4.66
C VAL A 73 1.72 -15.95 -4.94
N GLU A 74 1.64 -16.74 -3.87
CA GLU A 74 1.54 -18.19 -3.91
C GLU A 74 0.29 -18.57 -3.11
N GLY A 75 -0.67 -19.22 -3.76
CA GLY A 75 -1.93 -19.66 -3.16
C GLY A 75 -2.82 -18.52 -2.68
N LEU A 76 -2.88 -17.38 -3.39
CA LEU A 76 -3.78 -16.29 -3.02
C LEU A 76 -5.23 -16.75 -3.16
N ALA A 77 -5.90 -16.99 -2.03
CA ALA A 77 -7.27 -17.50 -2.02
C ALA A 77 -8.32 -16.37 -2.21
N PRO A 78 -9.55 -16.70 -2.63
CA PRO A 78 -10.64 -15.73 -2.66
C PRO A 78 -10.85 -15.06 -1.30
N GLY A 79 -10.94 -13.73 -1.29
CA GLY A 79 -11.06 -12.90 -0.08
C GLY A 79 -9.76 -12.72 0.72
N GLN A 80 -8.66 -13.39 0.35
CA GLN A 80 -7.34 -13.13 0.93
C GLN A 80 -6.76 -11.85 0.35
N GLU A 81 -6.16 -11.02 1.20
CA GLU A 81 -5.52 -9.78 0.79
C GLU A 81 -4.05 -10.02 0.42
N ALA A 82 -3.69 -9.59 -0.79
CA ALA A 82 -2.32 -9.27 -1.15
C ALA A 82 -2.06 -7.78 -0.85
N VAL A 83 -0.95 -7.48 -0.18
CA VAL A 83 -0.70 -6.15 0.40
C VAL A 83 0.50 -5.50 -0.28
N PHE A 84 0.28 -4.34 -0.87
CA PHE A 84 1.33 -3.43 -1.28
C PHE A 84 1.52 -2.38 -0.20
N ASP A 85 2.66 -2.43 0.48
CA ASP A 85 3.09 -1.43 1.47
C ASP A 85 4.51 -0.95 1.17
N ALA A 86 5.12 -0.20 2.10
CA ALA A 86 6.46 0.37 1.94
C ALA A 86 7.58 -0.67 1.74
N GLY A 87 7.32 -1.96 1.99
CA GLY A 87 8.27 -3.04 1.75
C GLY A 87 8.23 -3.61 0.33
N VAL A 88 7.21 -3.28 -0.47
CA VAL A 88 7.08 -3.81 -1.85
C VAL A 88 7.88 -2.94 -2.82
N PHE A 89 8.81 -3.57 -3.52
CA PHE A 89 9.66 -2.89 -4.49
C PHE A 89 8.90 -2.55 -5.78
N GLY A 90 9.21 -1.37 -6.32
CA GLY A 90 8.69 -0.86 -7.60
C GLY A 90 9.68 0.08 -8.29
N TYR A 91 9.28 0.60 -9.44
CA TYR A 91 9.99 1.60 -10.25
C TYR A 91 9.10 2.82 -10.49
#